data_AF-A0A117I8G2-F1
#
_entry.id   AF-A0A117I8G2-F1
#
_cell.length_a   1.000
_cell.length_b   1.000
_cell.length_c   1.000
_cell.angle_alpha   90.00
_cell.angle_beta   90.00
_cell.angle_gamma   90.00
#
_symmetry.space_group_name_H-M   'P 1'
#
loop_
_entity.id
_entity.type
_entity.pdbx_description
1 polymer ?
#
loop_
_entity_poly.entity_id
_entity_poly.type
_entity_poly.pdbx_seq_one_letter_code
_entity_poly.pdbx_strand_id
1 'polypeptide(L)'
;MIPNLVALIGWVLALTGIQGSAFPEPPTTPAKATRRFLADAAHELRTPIAGIQAAAEQVAASAQQRDDPESRRQQRRADLLQGESRRAGRLVTDMLDLSRIDAGLPLHAMDAISQRSPTPRCSTRPRSRGSPPRRPPVDGSTRSQDSDDAPLKTDRIHV
;
A
#
# COMPACT_ATOMS: atom_id res chain seq x y z
N MET A 1 19.81 30.21 13.15
CA MET A 1 19.61 29.90 11.72
C MET A 1 20.96 29.97 11.04
N ILE A 2 21.63 28.84 10.85
CA ILE A 2 22.95 28.75 10.21
C ILE A 2 22.68 28.30 8.75
N PRO A 3 23.11 29.04 7.72
CA PRO A 3 22.92 28.61 6.33
C PRO A 3 23.71 27.33 6.03
N ASN A 4 23.12 26.45 5.21
CA ASN A 4 23.60 25.10 4.90
C ASN A 4 25.07 25.08 4.43
N LEU A 5 25.92 24.36 5.18
CA LEU A 5 27.36 24.21 4.98
C LEU A 5 27.73 23.68 3.57
N VAL A 6 26.81 22.94 2.94
CA VAL A 6 26.95 22.42 1.57
C VAL A 6 26.93 23.53 0.51
N ALA A 7 26.15 24.59 0.71
CA ALA A 7 26.08 25.72 -0.23
C ALA A 7 27.37 26.56 -0.22
N LEU A 8 28.02 26.64 0.95
CA LEU A 8 29.22 27.44 1.16
C LEU A 8 30.46 26.78 0.53
N ILE A 9 30.56 25.44 0.61
CA ILE A 9 31.60 24.67 -0.08
C ILE A 9 31.46 24.80 -1.61
N GLY A 10 30.22 24.78 -2.13
CA GLY A 10 29.97 24.99 -3.55
C GLY A 10 30.39 26.38 -4.05
N TRP A 11 30.11 27.44 -3.27
CA TRP A 11 30.46 28.82 -3.65
C TRP A 11 31.96 29.10 -3.62
N VAL A 12 32.68 28.55 -2.64
CA VAL A 12 34.14 28.70 -2.53
C VAL A 12 34.87 28.01 -3.69
N LEU A 13 34.40 26.84 -4.11
CA LEU A 13 34.98 26.14 -5.27
C LEU A 13 34.75 26.92 -6.58
N ALA A 14 33.59 27.56 -6.74
CA ALA A 14 33.29 28.39 -7.91
C ALA A 14 34.18 29.64 -8.01
N LEU A 15 34.66 30.19 -6.89
CA LEU A 15 35.50 31.40 -6.87
C LEU A 15 36.97 31.13 -7.23
N THR A 16 37.45 29.88 -7.09
CA THR A 16 38.87 29.54 -7.31
C THR A 16 39.26 29.26 -8.77
N GLY A 17 38.31 29.21 -9.71
CA GLY A 17 38.61 29.27 -11.16
C GLY A 17 39.48 28.14 -11.73
N ILE A 18 39.59 26.98 -11.05
CA ILE A 18 40.32 25.82 -11.56
C ILE A 18 39.34 24.88 -12.26
N GLN A 19 39.25 24.98 -13.60
CA GLN A 19 39.37 23.83 -14.52
C GLN A 19 39.22 24.28 -15.97
N GLY A 20 40.36 24.59 -16.59
CA GLY A 20 40.52 24.51 -18.04
C GLY A 20 41.06 23.12 -18.40
N SER A 21 40.27 22.32 -19.10
CA SER A 21 40.77 21.38 -20.11
C SER A 21 39.61 20.98 -21.03
N ALA A 22 39.86 21.08 -22.33
CA ALA A 22 38.90 20.78 -23.38
C ALA A 22 38.35 19.36 -23.25
N PHE A 23 37.01 19.24 -23.16
CA PHE A 23 36.32 17.97 -23.32
C PHE A 23 35.27 18.13 -24.42
N PRO A 24 35.32 17.34 -25.50
CA PRO A 24 34.28 17.37 -26.51
C PRO A 24 33.04 16.67 -25.94
N GLU A 25 31.97 17.40 -25.61
CA GLU A 25 30.69 16.73 -25.32
C GLU A 25 29.91 16.49 -26.62
N PRO A 26 29.66 15.22 -27.00
CA PRO A 26 28.75 14.84 -28.07
C PRO A 26 27.31 15.25 -27.70
N PRO A 27 26.39 15.35 -28.67
CA PRO A 27 25.10 16.04 -28.52
C PRO A 27 24.40 15.68 -27.21
N THR A 28 23.92 16.71 -26.52
CA THR A 28 22.89 16.60 -25.49
C THR A 28 21.63 16.06 -26.15
N THR A 29 21.60 14.75 -26.42
CA THR A 29 20.36 14.13 -26.82
C THR A 29 19.37 14.39 -25.69
N PRO A 30 18.14 14.83 -26.00
CA PRO A 30 17.16 15.18 -24.97
C PRO A 30 16.99 14.03 -23.96
N ALA A 31 17.10 12.78 -24.42
CA ALA A 31 17.09 11.58 -23.58
C ALA A 31 18.19 11.53 -22.49
N LYS A 32 19.43 11.95 -22.78
CA LYS A 32 20.54 11.97 -21.79
C LYS A 32 20.31 13.04 -20.74
N ALA A 33 19.82 14.22 -21.14
CA ALA A 33 19.52 15.32 -20.22
C ALA A 33 18.33 14.98 -19.29
N THR A 34 17.26 14.38 -19.83
CA THR A 34 16.10 13.94 -19.06
C THR A 34 16.48 12.89 -18.01
N ARG A 35 17.34 11.91 -18.32
CA ARG A 35 17.84 10.94 -17.32
C ARG A 35 18.58 11.59 -16.18
N ARG A 36 19.51 12.51 -16.50
CA ARG A 36 20.31 13.22 -15.50
C ARG A 36 19.37 13.96 -14.54
N PHE A 37 18.41 14.69 -15.10
CA PHE A 37 17.39 15.38 -14.33
C PHE A 37 16.56 14.43 -13.44
N LEU A 38 16.08 13.31 -13.97
CA LEU A 38 15.30 12.33 -13.19
C LEU A 38 16.14 11.67 -12.08
N ALA A 39 17.42 11.38 -12.35
CA ALA A 39 18.35 10.85 -11.37
C ALA A 39 18.61 11.84 -10.23
N ASP A 40 18.83 13.11 -10.57
CA ASP A 40 19.06 14.18 -9.60
C ASP A 40 17.78 14.42 -8.78
N ALA A 41 16.62 14.52 -9.43
CA ALA A 41 15.33 14.65 -8.75
C ALA A 41 15.04 13.49 -7.80
N ALA A 42 15.31 12.25 -8.22
CA ALA A 42 15.13 11.08 -7.36
C ALA A 42 16.08 11.09 -6.15
N HIS A 43 17.31 11.60 -6.32
CA HIS A 43 18.25 11.75 -5.22
C HIS A 43 17.75 12.79 -4.21
N GLU A 44 17.31 13.95 -4.70
CA GLU A 44 16.76 15.02 -3.87
C GLU A 44 15.44 14.61 -3.19
N LEU A 45 14.66 13.70 -3.78
CA LEU A 45 13.41 13.19 -3.19
C LEU A 45 13.62 12.08 -2.15
N ARG A 46 14.71 11.30 -2.24
CA ARG A 46 15.00 10.24 -1.25
C ARG A 46 15.18 10.79 0.15
N THR A 47 15.90 11.91 0.27
CA THR A 47 16.17 12.58 1.56
C THR A 47 14.91 13.04 2.28
N PRO A 48 13.99 13.82 1.68
CA PRO A 48 12.74 14.21 2.33
C PRO A 48 11.82 13.01 2.60
N ILE A 49 11.79 11.99 1.75
CA ILE A 49 11.02 10.76 2.03
C ILE A 49 11.57 10.04 3.28
N ALA A 50 12.89 9.91 3.39
CA ALA A 50 13.53 9.35 4.59
C ALA A 50 13.22 10.20 5.83
N GLY A 51 13.22 11.53 5.70
CA GLY A 51 12.83 12.44 6.77
C GLY A 51 11.40 12.24 7.26
N ILE A 52 10.43 12.05 6.35
CA ILE A 52 9.04 11.78 6.73
C ILE A 52 8.91 10.40 7.40
N GLN A 53 9.65 9.39 6.94
CA GLN A 53 9.69 8.07 7.60
C GLN A 53 10.19 8.18 9.04
N ALA A 54 11.33 8.86 9.25
CA ALA A 54 11.88 9.07 10.58
C ALA A 54 10.94 9.87 11.50
N ALA A 55 10.30 10.93 10.98
CA ALA A 55 9.32 11.70 11.73
C ALA A 55 8.11 10.84 12.13
N ALA A 56 7.62 10.00 11.21
CA ALA A 56 6.50 9.10 11.50
C ALA A 56 6.87 8.03 12.52
N GLU A 57 8.09 7.48 12.46
CA GLU A 57 8.63 6.57 13.48
C GLU A 57 8.71 7.23 14.86
N GLN A 58 9.15 8.48 14.94
CA GLN A 58 9.19 9.22 16.19
C GLN A 58 7.78 9.43 16.77
N VAL A 59 6.80 9.77 15.93
CA VAL A 59 5.40 9.92 16.37
C VAL A 59 4.85 8.57 16.87
N ALA A 60 5.09 7.48 16.15
CA ALA A 60 4.69 6.14 16.60
C ALA A 60 5.32 5.79 17.95
N ALA A 61 6.62 6.03 18.12
CA ALA A 61 7.32 5.76 19.37
C ALA A 61 6.76 6.58 20.54
N SER A 62 6.38 7.85 20.31
CA SER A 62 5.71 8.67 21.35
C SER A 62 4.30 8.17 21.67
N ALA A 63 3.55 7.74 20.67
CA ALA A 63 2.18 7.25 20.82
C ALA A 63 2.11 5.94 21.61
N GLN A 64 3.18 5.15 21.63
CA GLN A 64 3.26 3.91 22.42
C GLN A 64 3.44 4.12 23.93
N GLN A 65 3.74 5.34 24.38
CA GLN A 65 4.02 5.63 25.79
C GLN A 65 2.76 5.72 26.67
N ARG A 66 1.58 5.91 26.06
CA ARG A 66 0.31 6.09 26.76
C ARG A 66 -0.80 5.29 26.06
N ASP A 67 -1.71 4.69 26.83
CA ASP A 67 -2.89 4.01 26.29
C ASP A 67 -4.14 4.89 26.42
N ASP A 68 -4.17 5.98 25.67
CA ASP A 68 -5.30 6.89 25.62
C ASP A 68 -5.84 7.04 24.18
N PRO A 69 -7.07 7.55 23.99
CA PRO A 69 -7.66 7.72 22.66
C PRO A 69 -6.87 8.63 21.71
N GLU A 70 -6.11 9.59 22.23
CA GLU A 70 -5.28 10.50 21.45
C GLU A 70 -4.03 9.79 20.94
N SER A 71 -3.34 9.07 21.80
CA SER A 71 -2.19 8.22 21.48
C SER A 71 -2.55 7.19 20.41
N ARG A 72 -3.74 6.55 20.52
CA ARG A 72 -4.26 5.67 19.45
C ARG A 72 -4.50 6.39 18.12
N ARG A 73 -4.90 7.67 18.14
CA ARG A 73 -5.07 8.49 16.92
C ARG A 73 -3.71 8.85 16.32
N GLN A 74 -2.73 9.21 17.16
CA GLN A 74 -1.37 9.53 16.73
C GLN A 74 -0.70 8.31 16.09
N GLN A 75 -0.84 7.13 16.68
CA GLN A 75 -0.34 5.87 16.09
C GLN A 75 -0.91 5.65 14.68
N ARG A 76 -2.24 5.76 14.51
CA ARG A 76 -2.85 5.59 13.17
C ARG A 76 -2.33 6.58 12.15
N ARG A 77 -2.07 7.84 12.55
CA ARG A 77 -1.49 8.84 11.65
C ARG A 77 -0.04 8.50 11.29
N ALA A 78 0.74 8.03 12.25
CA ALA A 78 2.11 7.58 12.01
C ALA A 78 2.15 6.40 11.03
N ASP A 79 1.28 5.41 11.21
CA ASP A 79 1.18 4.24 10.32
C ASP A 79 0.84 4.66 8.88
N LEU A 80 -0.10 5.61 8.72
CA LEU A 80 -0.45 6.17 7.41
C LEU A 80 0.75 6.90 6.76
N LEU A 81 1.44 7.76 7.51
CA LEU A 81 2.61 8.48 7.00
C LEU A 81 3.75 7.55 6.61
N GLN A 82 3.99 6.49 7.39
CA GLN A 82 4.96 5.44 7.03
C GLN A 82 4.55 4.73 5.74
N GLY A 83 3.28 4.36 5.60
CA GLY A 83 2.73 3.73 4.41
C GLY A 83 2.92 4.57 3.15
N GLU A 84 2.52 5.84 3.22
CA GLU A 84 2.63 6.78 2.09
C GLU A 84 4.09 7.11 1.74
N SER A 85 4.96 7.28 2.73
CA SER A 85 6.38 7.55 2.48
C SER A 85 7.08 6.37 1.83
N ARG A 86 6.75 5.14 2.25
CA ARG A 86 7.25 3.91 1.58
C ARG A 86 6.72 3.81 0.15
N ARG A 87 5.47 4.18 -0.08
CA ARG A 87 4.87 4.21 -1.42
C ARG A 87 5.57 5.25 -2.31
N ALA A 88 5.81 6.45 -1.81
CA ALA A 88 6.56 7.49 -2.52
C ALA A 88 7.97 7.00 -2.91
N GLY A 89 8.68 6.33 -1.99
CA GLY A 89 10.01 5.78 -2.29
C GLY A 89 9.99 4.73 -3.40
N ARG A 90 8.95 3.89 -3.47
CA ARG A 90 8.76 2.94 -4.59
C ARG A 90 8.51 3.67 -5.90
N LEU A 91 7.62 4.65 -5.94
CA LEU A 91 7.32 5.42 -7.16
C LEU A 91 8.56 6.13 -7.72
N VAL A 92 9.42 6.68 -6.85
CA VAL A 92 10.69 7.28 -7.26
C VAL A 92 11.63 6.24 -7.88
N THR A 93 11.66 5.03 -7.33
CA THR A 93 12.45 3.93 -7.87
C THR A 93 11.92 3.47 -9.23
N ASP A 94 10.60 3.28 -9.34
CA ASP A 94 9.94 2.88 -10.58
C ASP A 94 10.18 3.92 -11.70
N MET A 95 10.17 5.22 -11.37
CA MET A 95 10.48 6.30 -12.31
C MET A 95 11.93 6.20 -12.85
N LEU A 96 12.89 5.86 -12.00
CA LEU A 96 14.28 5.67 -12.41
C LEU A 96 14.47 4.42 -13.26
N ASP A 97 13.74 3.34 -12.95
CA ASP A 97 13.81 2.11 -13.72
C ASP A 97 13.23 2.31 -15.12
N LEU A 98 12.08 2.97 -15.23
CA LEU A 98 11.50 3.40 -16.52
C LEU A 98 12.48 4.28 -17.30
N SER A 99 13.11 5.23 -16.61
CA SER A 99 14.13 6.08 -17.22
C SER A 99 15.31 5.26 -17.71
N ARG A 100 15.76 4.20 -17.04
CA ARG A 100 16.89 3.37 -17.51
C ARG A 100 16.54 2.54 -18.73
N ILE A 101 15.38 1.87 -18.70
CA ILE A 101 14.85 1.03 -19.78
C ILE A 101 14.81 1.79 -21.11
N ASP A 102 14.40 3.07 -21.07
CA ASP A 102 14.27 3.93 -22.25
C ASP A 102 15.58 4.15 -23.06
N ALA A 103 16.76 3.79 -22.55
CA ALA A 103 18.02 3.85 -23.34
C ALA A 103 18.80 2.55 -23.25
N GLY A 104 18.10 1.44 -23.03
CA GLY A 104 18.70 0.12 -23.11
C GLY A 104 19.79 -0.11 -22.07
N LEU A 105 19.76 0.62 -20.95
CA LEU A 105 20.69 0.37 -19.85
C LEU A 105 20.17 -0.78 -18.99
N PRO A 106 21.06 -1.67 -18.50
CA PRO A 106 20.66 -2.74 -17.60
C PRO A 106 20.07 -2.19 -16.29
N LEU A 107 19.00 -2.82 -15.82
CA LEU A 107 18.36 -2.50 -14.54
C LEU A 107 19.27 -2.93 -13.39
N HIS A 108 19.44 -2.06 -12.38
CA HIS A 108 20.02 -2.49 -11.11
C HIS A 108 18.91 -3.00 -10.23
N ALA A 109 18.85 -4.33 -10.04
CA ALA A 109 18.12 -4.91 -8.93
C ALA A 109 18.87 -4.55 -7.63
N MET A 110 18.64 -3.36 -7.09
CA MET A 110 18.96 -3.09 -5.69
C MET A 110 17.75 -3.50 -4.89
N ASP A 111 17.92 -4.63 -4.20
CA ASP A 111 17.08 -5.18 -3.13
C ASP A 111 15.69 -4.56 -3.06
N ALA A 112 14.77 -5.15 -3.83
CA ALA A 112 13.37 -5.10 -3.49
C ALA A 112 13.25 -5.61 -2.05
N ILE A 113 13.24 -4.68 -1.08
CA ILE A 113 12.84 -4.96 0.28
C ILE A 113 11.42 -5.48 0.13
N SER A 114 11.34 -6.80 0.15
CA SER A 114 10.14 -7.61 0.08
C SER A 114 9.31 -7.26 1.32
N GLN A 115 8.63 -6.13 1.28
CA GLN A 115 7.38 -5.92 2.00
C GLN A 115 6.33 -6.79 1.33
N ARG A 116 6.55 -8.11 1.37
CA ARG A 116 5.52 -9.10 1.18
C ARG A 116 4.63 -8.95 2.40
N SER A 117 3.67 -8.05 2.32
CA SER A 117 2.48 -8.12 3.15
C SER A 117 1.95 -9.54 3.00
N PRO A 118 1.76 -10.31 4.10
CA PRO A 118 1.14 -11.61 3.99
C PRO A 118 -0.27 -11.36 3.46
N THR A 119 -0.49 -11.64 2.17
CA THR A 119 -1.84 -11.77 1.65
C THR A 119 -2.53 -12.81 2.53
N PRO A 120 -3.73 -12.54 3.06
CA PRO A 120 -4.48 -13.56 3.78
C PRO A 120 -4.66 -14.73 2.82
N ARG A 121 -3.93 -15.81 3.08
CA ARG A 121 -4.02 -17.05 2.33
C ARG A 121 -5.48 -17.46 2.40
N CYS A 122 -6.18 -17.39 1.27
CA CYS A 122 -7.53 -17.90 1.18
C CYS A 122 -7.43 -19.40 1.44
N SER A 123 -7.64 -19.81 2.69
CA SER A 123 -7.74 -21.22 3.04
C SER A 123 -9.06 -21.69 2.46
N THR A 124 -9.01 -22.30 1.28
CA THR A 124 -10.08 -23.15 0.79
C THR A 124 -10.17 -24.33 1.75
N ARG A 125 -10.93 -24.14 2.84
CA ARG A 125 -11.36 -25.22 3.71
C ARG A 125 -12.21 -26.16 2.85
N PRO A 126 -11.82 -27.42 2.61
CA PRO A 126 -12.67 -28.33 1.87
C PRO A 126 -13.97 -28.50 2.65
N ARG A 127 -15.10 -28.11 2.05
CA ARG A 127 -16.43 -28.38 2.60
C ARG A 127 -16.55 -29.90 2.75
N SER A 128 -16.56 -30.38 3.99
CA SER A 128 -17.00 -31.74 4.30
C SER A 128 -18.41 -31.91 3.75
N ARG A 129 -18.54 -32.71 2.69
CA ARG A 129 -19.84 -33.09 2.14
C ARG A 129 -20.54 -33.93 3.21
N GLY A 130 -21.46 -33.32 3.95
CA GLY A 130 -22.39 -34.05 4.79
C GLY A 130 -23.25 -34.95 3.91
N SER A 131 -23.34 -36.23 4.28
CA SER A 131 -24.21 -37.20 3.63
C SER A 131 -25.67 -36.71 3.64
N PRO A 132 -26.44 -36.87 2.55
CA PRO A 132 -27.84 -36.49 2.54
C PRO A 132 -28.66 -37.37 3.51
N PRO A 133 -29.73 -36.84 4.14
CA PRO A 133 -30.55 -37.63 5.06
C PRO A 133 -31.32 -38.71 4.31
N ARG A 134 -31.36 -39.92 4.89
CA ARG A 134 -32.18 -41.04 4.42
C ARG A 134 -33.66 -40.71 4.65
N ARG A 135 -34.49 -40.86 3.62
CA ARG A 135 -35.95 -40.73 3.73
C ARG A 135 -36.53 -41.90 4.53
N PRO A 136 -37.51 -41.68 5.43
CA PRO A 136 -38.25 -42.76 6.06
C PRO A 136 -39.21 -43.45 5.08
N PRO A 137 -39.59 -44.72 5.34
CA PRO A 137 -40.50 -45.46 4.47
C PRO A 137 -41.94 -44.91 4.55
N VAL A 138 -42.59 -44.81 3.40
CA VAL A 138 -44.01 -44.47 3.25
C VAL A 138 -44.85 -45.70 3.59
N ASP A 139 -45.67 -45.61 4.63
CA ASP A 139 -46.74 -46.55 4.93
C ASP A 139 -48.02 -46.15 4.20
N GLY A 140 -48.31 -46.89 3.13
CA GLY A 140 -49.61 -46.82 2.46
C GLY A 140 -50.66 -47.56 3.28
N SER A 141 -51.59 -46.83 3.90
CA SER A 141 -52.93 -47.34 4.17
C SER A 141 -53.98 -46.37 3.63
N THR A 142 -54.57 -46.81 2.52
CA THR A 142 -55.99 -46.71 2.13
C THR A 142 -56.93 -46.42 3.31
N ARG A 143 -58.09 -45.76 3.22
CA ARG A 143 -59.00 -45.35 2.15
C ARG A 143 -60.28 -44.94 2.89
N SER A 144 -60.99 -43.90 2.42
CA SER A 144 -62.44 -43.65 2.61
C SER A 144 -62.95 -43.42 4.04
N GLN A 145 -64.06 -42.77 4.33
CA GLN A 145 -65.07 -41.89 3.72
C GLN A 145 -65.92 -41.55 4.97
N ASP A 146 -66.35 -40.32 5.16
CA ASP A 146 -67.71 -39.85 4.88
C ASP A 146 -68.27 -39.27 6.18
N SER A 147 -69.25 -38.39 6.00
CA SER A 147 -70.22 -37.92 6.99
C SER A 147 -69.72 -36.85 7.96
N ASP A 148 -70.02 -35.59 7.68
CA ASP A 148 -71.29 -34.92 7.99
C ASP A 148 -71.18 -34.25 9.36
N ASP A 149 -71.10 -32.91 9.32
CA ASP A 149 -71.91 -31.99 10.13
C ASP A 149 -71.19 -30.64 10.29
N ALA A 150 -71.71 -29.67 9.53
CA ALA A 150 -71.71 -28.24 9.87
C ALA A 150 -72.48 -28.05 11.22
N PRO A 151 -72.51 -26.87 11.89
CA PRO A 151 -72.24 -25.56 11.31
C PRO A 151 -71.51 -24.52 12.20
N LEU A 152 -71.07 -23.47 11.51
CA LEU A 152 -71.13 -22.05 11.89
C LEU A 152 -70.97 -21.68 13.37
N LYS A 153 -69.84 -21.04 13.68
CA LYS A 153 -69.83 -19.93 14.64
C LYS A 153 -68.93 -18.80 14.17
N THR A 154 -69.57 -17.88 13.44
CA THR A 154 -69.43 -16.44 13.59
C THR A 154 -69.06 -16.07 15.03
N ASP A 155 -68.01 -15.29 15.26
CA ASP A 155 -68.15 -13.85 15.47
C ASP A 155 -66.82 -13.20 15.90
N ARG A 156 -66.67 -11.97 15.42
CA ARG A 156 -66.03 -10.81 16.06
C ARG A 156 -64.56 -10.84 16.48
N ILE A 157 -63.80 -10.13 15.64
CA ILE A 157 -62.93 -9.00 16.00
C ILE A 157 -63.42 -8.25 17.25
N HIS A 158 -62.52 -7.98 18.20
CA HIS A 158 -62.51 -6.70 18.95
C HIS A 158 -61.13 -6.41 19.58
N VAL A 159 -60.61 -5.24 19.16
CA VAL A 159 -59.64 -4.32 19.80
C VAL A 159 -58.17 -4.74 19.89
#